data_AF-A0A091SAE6-F1
#
_entry.id   AF-A0A091SAE6-F1
#
_cell.length_a   1.000
_cell.length_b   1.000
_cell.length_c   1.000
_cell.angle_alpha   90.00
_cell.angle_beta   90.00
_cell.angle_gamma   90.00
#
_symmetry.space_group_name_H-M   'P 1'
#
loop_
_entity.id
_entity.type
_entity.pdbx_description
1 polymer ?
#
loop_
_entity_poly.entity_id
_entity_poly.type
_entity_poly.pdbx_seq_one_letter_code
_entity_poly.pdbx_strand_id
1 'polypeptide(L)'
;QALVNNPKIEVVDGKYAFKPKYNLKDKKALLRLLDKHDQRGLGGILLEDIEEGLPNAQKAIKALGDQIIFVNRPDKKKILFYNDKSCQFTVDEEFQKLWRSIPVDSMDEEKIEEYLKRQGISSMQETGPKKIAPIQRRKKPASQKKRRFKSHNDHLAGVLKDYSDVVPGKQ
;
A
#
# COMPACT_ATOMS: atom_id res chain seq x y z
N GLN A 1 23.47 -43.38 4.30
CA GLN A 1 22.43 -42.59 5.02
C GLN A 1 22.63 -41.07 4.94
N ALA A 2 23.81 -40.53 4.61
CA ALA A 2 24.06 -39.08 4.60
C ALA A 2 23.27 -38.27 3.53
N LEU A 3 22.94 -38.88 2.39
CA LEU A 3 22.27 -38.18 1.28
C LEU A 3 20.76 -37.96 1.50
N VAL A 4 20.12 -38.79 2.33
CA VAL A 4 18.67 -38.71 2.62
C VAL A 4 18.37 -37.60 3.64
N ASN A 5 19.35 -37.25 4.49
CA ASN A 5 19.18 -36.22 5.52
C ASN A 5 19.66 -34.83 5.08
N ASN A 6 20.06 -34.65 3.81
CA ASN A 6 20.52 -33.36 3.30
C ASN A 6 19.31 -32.53 2.80
N PRO A 7 18.97 -31.38 3.42
CA PRO A 7 17.83 -30.56 3.03
C PRO A 7 17.95 -29.95 1.63
N LYS A 8 19.15 -29.97 1.03
CA LYS A 8 19.43 -29.49 -0.34
C LYS A 8 19.34 -30.59 -1.40
N ILE A 9 18.89 -31.81 -1.05
CA ILE A 9 18.77 -32.92 -2.00
C ILE A 9 17.33 -33.43 -2.00
N GLU A 10 16.78 -33.61 -3.19
CA GLU A 10 15.49 -34.26 -3.42
C GLU A 10 15.73 -35.62 -4.08
N VAL A 11 15.08 -36.67 -3.56
CA VAL A 11 15.18 -38.01 -4.13
C VAL A 11 14.01 -38.20 -5.09
N VAL A 12 14.29 -38.20 -6.39
CA VAL A 12 13.30 -38.46 -7.45
C VAL A 12 13.66 -39.77 -8.11
N ASP A 13 12.79 -40.78 -7.93
CA ASP A 13 12.87 -42.08 -8.62
C ASP A 13 14.27 -42.76 -8.54
N GLY A 14 14.84 -42.80 -7.34
CA GLY A 14 16.16 -43.38 -7.08
C GLY A 14 17.36 -42.53 -7.50
N LYS A 15 17.13 -41.34 -8.06
CA LYS A 15 18.16 -40.35 -8.39
C LYS A 15 18.12 -39.15 -7.44
N TYR A 16 19.28 -38.55 -7.22
CA TYR A 16 19.42 -37.36 -6.38
C TYR A 16 19.40 -36.10 -7.25
N ALA A 17 18.44 -35.22 -7.00
CA ALA A 17 18.34 -33.91 -7.61
C ALA A 17 18.72 -32.82 -6.61
N PHE A 18 19.35 -31.74 -7.07
CA PHE A 18 19.66 -30.59 -6.23
C PHE A 18 18.40 -29.77 -5.97
N LYS A 19 18.14 -29.48 -4.70
CA LYS A 19 17.03 -28.64 -4.24
C LYS A 19 17.56 -27.27 -3.81
N PRO A 20 17.61 -26.27 -4.72
CA PRO A 20 17.96 -24.92 -4.32
C PRO A 20 16.91 -24.37 -3.35
N LYS A 21 17.31 -23.43 -2.48
CA LYS A 21 16.37 -22.71 -1.60
C LYS A 21 15.22 -22.09 -2.38
N TYR A 22 15.53 -21.54 -3.55
CA TYR A 22 14.56 -20.95 -4.46
C TYR A 22 14.73 -21.57 -5.85
N ASN A 23 13.69 -22.24 -6.35
CA ASN A 23 13.69 -22.78 -7.70
C ASN A 23 13.34 -21.66 -8.70
N LEU A 24 14.37 -20.97 -9.22
CA LEU A 24 14.22 -19.82 -10.11
C LEU A 24 14.59 -20.22 -11.55
N LYS A 25 13.59 -20.26 -12.43
CA LYS A 25 13.79 -20.67 -13.83
C LYS A 25 14.11 -19.50 -14.77
N ASP A 26 13.66 -18.29 -14.43
CA ASP A 26 13.74 -17.11 -15.31
C ASP A 26 13.70 -15.80 -14.51
N LYS A 27 14.08 -14.70 -15.16
CA LYS A 27 14.04 -13.34 -14.61
C LYS A 27 12.65 -12.94 -14.08
N LYS A 28 11.59 -13.41 -14.75
CA LYS A 28 10.20 -13.19 -14.32
C LYS A 28 9.87 -13.96 -13.03
N ALA A 29 10.45 -15.14 -12.84
CA ALA A 29 10.29 -15.91 -11.61
C ALA A 29 10.97 -15.20 -10.44
N LEU A 30 12.14 -14.59 -10.66
CA LEU A 30 12.83 -13.78 -9.66
C LEU A 30 11.99 -12.57 -9.25
N LEU A 31 11.43 -11.81 -10.20
CA LEU A 31 10.59 -10.66 -9.89
C LEU A 31 9.36 -11.05 -9.07
N ARG A 32 8.66 -12.12 -9.46
CA ARG A 32 7.49 -12.64 -8.73
C ARG A 32 7.84 -13.14 -7.33
N LEU A 33 9.04 -13.68 -7.15
CA LEU A 33 9.51 -14.10 -5.83
C LEU A 33 9.73 -12.88 -4.93
N LEU A 34 10.41 -11.84 -5.44
CA LEU A 34 10.65 -10.59 -4.71
C LEU A 34 9.34 -9.87 -4.36
N ASP A 35 8.41 -9.77 -5.31
CA ASP A 35 7.07 -9.20 -5.11
C ASP A 35 6.29 -9.95 -4.01
N LYS A 36 6.29 -11.29 -4.02
CA LYS A 36 5.68 -12.08 -2.94
C LYS A 36 6.35 -11.88 -1.59
N HIS A 37 7.67 -11.68 -1.56
CA HIS A 37 8.40 -11.40 -0.34
C HIS A 37 8.02 -10.05 0.25
N ASP A 38 7.84 -9.04 -0.61
CA ASP A 38 7.41 -7.70 -0.23
C ASP A 38 5.97 -7.70 0.32
N GLN A 39 5.02 -8.27 -0.44
CA GLN A 39 3.62 -8.39 -0.03
C GLN A 39 3.42 -9.14 1.29
N ARG A 40 4.30 -10.09 1.60
CA ARG A 40 4.24 -10.88 2.84
C ARG A 40 5.09 -10.31 3.96
N GLY A 41 5.86 -9.25 3.72
CA GLY A 41 6.79 -8.70 4.70
C GLY A 41 7.90 -9.66 5.12
N LEU A 42 8.29 -10.60 4.25
CA LEU A 42 9.34 -11.60 4.52
C LEU A 42 10.76 -11.01 4.39
N GLY A 43 10.86 -9.74 3.99
CA GLY A 43 12.11 -9.05 3.78
C GLY A 43 12.83 -9.49 2.50
N GLY A 44 14.07 -9.03 2.34
CA GLY A 44 14.87 -9.25 1.14
C GLY A 44 15.57 -10.61 1.12
N ILE A 45 15.99 -10.99 -0.09
CA ILE A 45 16.64 -12.28 -0.34
C ILE A 45 18.13 -12.06 -0.58
N LEU A 46 18.98 -12.92 -0.03
CA LEU A 46 20.42 -12.84 -0.28
C LEU A 46 20.73 -13.15 -1.74
N LEU A 47 21.69 -12.41 -2.31
CA LEU A 47 22.19 -12.66 -3.66
C LEU A 47 22.70 -14.10 -3.84
N GLU A 48 23.37 -14.64 -2.82
CA GLU A 48 23.90 -16.02 -2.80
C GLU A 48 22.77 -17.06 -3.00
N ASP A 49 21.63 -16.86 -2.33
CA ASP A 49 20.49 -17.78 -2.43
C ASP A 49 19.80 -17.69 -3.81
N ILE A 50 19.94 -16.55 -4.52
CA ILE A 50 19.43 -16.37 -5.89
C ILE A 50 20.39 -16.98 -6.90
N GLU A 51 21.71 -16.83 -6.70
CA GLU A 51 22.74 -17.45 -7.54
C GLU A 51 22.70 -18.98 -7.47
N GLU A 52 22.37 -19.54 -6.30
CA GLU A 52 22.16 -20.99 -6.12
C GLU A 52 20.94 -21.50 -6.91
N GLY A 53 19.91 -20.67 -7.09
CA GLY A 53 18.63 -21.04 -7.69
C GLY A 53 18.47 -20.71 -9.18
N LEU A 54 19.19 -19.71 -9.70
CA LEU A 54 19.03 -19.17 -11.05
C LEU A 54 20.36 -19.21 -11.82
N PRO A 55 20.49 -20.01 -12.88
CA PRO A 55 21.64 -19.93 -13.77
C PRO A 55 21.71 -18.54 -14.42
N ASN A 56 22.89 -17.92 -14.41
CA ASN A 56 23.11 -16.54 -14.88
C ASN A 56 22.34 -15.46 -14.12
N ALA A 57 22.14 -15.62 -12.80
CA ALA A 57 21.47 -14.64 -11.94
C ALA A 57 21.95 -13.19 -12.15
N GLN A 58 23.27 -12.97 -12.26
CA GLN A 58 23.85 -11.65 -12.51
C GLN A 58 23.28 -10.95 -13.77
N LYS A 59 23.05 -11.70 -14.86
CA LYS A 59 22.49 -11.15 -16.10
C LYS A 59 21.00 -10.83 -15.92
N ALA A 60 20.26 -11.70 -15.25
CA ALA A 60 18.83 -11.48 -14.97
C ALA A 60 18.63 -10.26 -14.07
N ILE A 61 19.42 -10.14 -13.01
CA ILE A 61 19.40 -9.03 -12.06
C ILE A 61 19.72 -7.71 -12.76
N LYS A 62 20.79 -7.66 -13.58
CA LYS A 62 21.12 -6.48 -14.40
C LYS A 62 20.00 -6.11 -15.38
N ALA A 63 19.32 -7.10 -15.95
CA ALA A 63 18.19 -6.88 -16.85
C ALA A 63 16.93 -6.36 -16.14
N LEU A 64 16.76 -6.64 -14.85
CA LEU A 64 15.67 -6.11 -14.03
C LEU A 64 15.98 -4.70 -13.53
N GLY A 65 17.24 -4.39 -13.25
CA GLY A 65 17.75 -3.04 -12.95
C GLY A 65 16.91 -2.35 -11.88
N ASP A 66 16.17 -1.32 -12.30
CA ASP A 66 15.32 -0.47 -11.46
C ASP A 66 14.10 -1.17 -10.83
N GLN A 67 13.84 -2.44 -11.14
CA GLN A 67 12.81 -3.24 -10.45
C GLN A 67 13.30 -3.87 -9.13
N ILE A 68 14.60 -3.78 -8.84
CA ILE A 68 15.24 -4.40 -7.68
C ILE A 68 16.06 -3.35 -6.93
N ILE A 69 15.90 -3.30 -5.60
CA ILE A 69 16.76 -2.49 -4.73
C ILE A 69 17.87 -3.38 -4.17
N PHE A 70 19.11 -2.89 -4.19
CA PHE A 70 20.25 -3.53 -3.55
C PHE A 70 20.54 -2.89 -2.20
N VAL A 71 20.59 -3.71 -1.16
CA VAL A 71 21.09 -3.30 0.15
C VAL A 71 22.43 -4.00 0.39
N ASN A 72 23.48 -3.19 0.53
CA ASN A 72 24.80 -3.66 0.90
C ASN A 72 24.87 -3.75 2.42
N ARG A 73 25.08 -4.95 2.94
CA ARG A 73 25.28 -5.17 4.37
C ARG A 73 26.78 -5.02 4.71
N PRO A 74 27.15 -4.66 5.96
CA PRO A 74 28.55 -4.55 6.40
C PRO A 74 29.40 -5.83 6.19
N ASP A 75 28.77 -6.99 6.05
CA ASP A 75 29.41 -8.28 5.76
C ASP A 75 29.76 -8.47 4.27
N LYS A 76 29.68 -7.40 3.44
CA LYS A 76 29.86 -7.40 1.97
C LYS A 76 28.83 -8.24 1.21
N LYS A 77 27.80 -8.77 1.89
CA LYS A 77 26.70 -9.47 1.23
C LYS A 77 25.69 -8.47 0.69
N LYS A 78 25.09 -8.83 -0.45
CA LYS A 78 24.05 -8.05 -1.10
C LYS A 78 22.70 -8.71 -0.85
N ILE A 79 21.73 -7.91 -0.45
CA ILE A 79 20.34 -8.32 -0.29
C ILE A 79 19.53 -7.65 -1.39
N LEU A 80 18.67 -8.43 -2.03
CA LEU A 80 17.77 -7.97 -3.09
C LEU A 80 16.38 -7.78 -2.51
N PHE A 81 15.82 -6.61 -2.77
CA PHE A 81 14.44 -6.24 -2.45
C PHE A 81 13.67 -5.93 -3.73
N TYR A 82 12.35 -6.10 -3.67
CA TYR A 82 11.46 -5.60 -4.70
C TYR A 82 11.45 -4.07 -4.66
N ASN A 83 11.55 -3.41 -5.82
CA ASN A 83 11.35 -1.97 -5.92
C ASN A 83 9.89 -1.69 -6.32
N ASP A 84 9.08 -1.19 -5.38
CA ASP A 84 7.76 -0.68 -5.75
C ASP A 84 7.89 0.68 -6.42
N LYS A 85 7.55 0.72 -7.71
CA LYS A 85 7.60 1.93 -8.53
C LYS A 85 6.45 2.89 -8.26
N SER A 86 5.47 2.50 -7.45
CA SER A 86 4.32 3.34 -7.12
C SER A 86 4.74 4.65 -6.40
N CYS A 87 5.86 4.62 -5.67
CA CYS A 87 6.34 5.71 -4.81
C CYS A 87 7.79 6.13 -5.13
N GLN A 88 8.19 6.13 -6.40
CA GLN A 88 9.54 6.55 -6.77
C GLN A 88 9.63 8.08 -6.81
N PHE A 89 10.42 8.66 -5.88
CA PHE A 89 10.71 10.09 -5.83
C PHE A 89 12.21 10.31 -5.74
N THR A 90 12.77 11.00 -6.74
CA THR A 90 14.20 11.33 -6.80
C THR A 90 14.38 12.81 -6.48
N VAL A 91 15.30 13.11 -5.58
CA VAL A 91 15.62 14.47 -5.12
C VAL A 91 17.09 14.73 -5.38
N ASP A 92 17.42 15.92 -5.89
CA ASP A 92 18.80 16.32 -6.15
C ASP A 92 19.66 16.30 -4.88
N GLU A 93 20.96 16.05 -5.07
CA GLU A 93 21.89 15.89 -3.96
C GLU A 93 22.01 17.15 -3.08
N GLU A 94 21.78 18.34 -3.66
CA GLU A 94 21.77 19.61 -2.93
C GLU A 94 20.65 19.66 -1.89
N PHE A 95 19.42 19.31 -2.28
CA PHE A 95 18.28 19.26 -1.37
C PHE A 95 18.46 18.16 -0.32
N GLN A 96 19.07 17.04 -0.68
CA GLN A 96 19.40 15.98 0.27
C GLN A 96 20.42 16.42 1.33
N LYS A 97 21.39 17.26 0.96
CA LYS A 97 22.36 17.85 1.90
C LYS A 97 21.68 18.88 2.78
N LEU A 98 20.87 19.75 2.21
CA LEU A 98 20.10 20.75 2.95
C LEU A 98 19.19 20.07 3.99
N TRP A 99 18.46 19.02 3.59
CA TRP A 99 17.59 18.27 4.50
C TRP A 99 18.35 17.68 5.69
N ARG A 100 19.52 17.07 5.46
CA ARG A 100 20.35 16.50 6.54
C ARG A 100 21.10 17.54 7.37
N SER A 101 21.26 18.76 6.86
CA SER A 101 21.98 19.84 7.55
C SER A 101 21.18 20.45 8.69
N ILE A 102 19.86 20.23 8.74
CA ILE A 102 18.98 20.76 9.77
C ILE A 102 18.93 19.73 10.92
N PRO A 103 19.59 19.99 12.06
CA PRO A 103 19.60 19.05 13.17
C PRO A 103 18.26 19.14 13.92
N VAL A 104 17.45 18.10 13.83
CA VAL A 104 16.19 17.98 14.58
C VAL A 104 16.33 17.02 15.77
N ASP A 105 17.36 16.18 15.75
CA ASP A 105 17.59 15.05 16.66
C ASP A 105 17.87 15.48 18.11
N SER A 106 18.41 16.68 18.29
CA SER A 106 18.78 17.27 19.58
C SER A 106 17.79 18.34 20.06
N MET A 107 16.68 18.54 19.35
CA MET A 107 15.66 19.54 19.67
C MET A 107 14.43 18.88 20.31
N ASP A 108 13.90 19.50 21.35
CA ASP A 108 12.64 19.06 21.96
C ASP A 108 11.44 19.31 21.03
N GLU A 109 10.49 18.38 21.00
CA GLU A 109 9.31 18.44 20.14
C GLU A 109 8.45 19.69 20.40
N GLU A 110 8.33 20.12 21.66
CA GLU A 110 7.64 21.37 22.05
C GLU A 110 8.30 22.62 21.45
N LYS A 111 9.63 22.64 21.40
CA LYS A 111 10.39 23.76 20.85
C LYS A 111 10.27 23.83 19.33
N ILE A 112 10.19 22.68 18.66
CA ILE A 112 9.90 22.59 17.24
C ILE A 112 8.49 23.13 16.97
N GLU A 113 7.48 22.73 17.76
CA GLU A 113 6.11 23.21 17.62
C GLU A 113 5.99 24.73 17.84
N GLU A 114 6.66 25.27 18.87
CA GLU A 114 6.67 26.71 19.13
C GLU A 114 7.32 27.49 17.98
N TYR A 115 8.43 26.97 17.44
CA TYR A 115 9.09 27.57 16.27
C TYR A 115 8.18 27.57 15.05
N LEU A 116 7.50 26.45 14.75
CA LEU A 116 6.54 26.35 13.65
C LEU A 116 5.39 27.36 13.82
N LYS A 117 4.80 27.45 15.03
CA LYS A 117 3.75 28.43 15.36
C LYS A 117 4.22 29.87 15.19
N ARG A 118 5.44 30.20 15.63
CA ARG A 118 6.04 31.53 15.45
C ARG A 118 6.25 31.88 13.97
N GLN A 119 6.57 30.89 13.14
CA GLN A 119 6.68 31.04 11.68
C GLN A 119 5.30 30.99 10.96
N GLY A 120 4.19 30.90 11.70
CA GLY A 120 2.83 30.84 11.14
C GLY A 120 2.47 29.49 10.52
N ILE A 121 3.32 28.47 10.67
CA ILE A 121 3.06 27.10 10.22
C ILE A 121 2.41 26.38 11.40
N SER A 122 1.09 26.22 11.37
CA SER A 122 0.44 25.37 12.37
C SER A 122 0.77 23.91 12.05
N SER A 123 1.29 23.16 13.02
CA SER A 123 1.42 21.71 12.90
C SER A 123 0.04 21.17 12.51
N MET A 124 0.05 20.20 11.59
CA MET A 124 -1.17 19.67 11.00
C MET A 124 -2.01 19.02 12.12
N GLN A 125 -2.90 19.81 12.72
CA GLN A 125 -3.93 19.26 13.60
C GLN A 125 -4.69 18.27 12.73
N GLU A 126 -4.67 17.03 13.17
CA GLU A 126 -5.38 15.91 12.60
C GLU A 126 -6.83 16.34 12.30
N THR A 127 -7.07 16.85 11.09
CA THR A 127 -8.40 16.96 10.52
C THR A 127 -8.77 15.58 9.97
N GLY A 128 -8.56 14.55 10.80
CA GLY A 128 -9.32 13.34 10.69
C GLY A 128 -10.79 13.74 10.61
N PRO A 129 -11.61 13.06 9.79
CA PRO A 129 -13.00 13.43 9.60
C PRO A 129 -13.64 13.59 10.98
N LYS A 130 -13.99 14.84 11.34
CA LYS A 130 -14.63 15.17 12.61
C LYS A 130 -15.68 14.11 12.83
N LYS A 131 -15.56 13.32 13.91
CA LYS A 131 -16.57 12.33 14.28
C LYS A 131 -17.89 13.07 14.29
N ILE A 132 -18.69 12.89 13.24
CA ILE A 132 -20.04 13.43 13.16
C ILE A 132 -20.73 12.73 14.32
N ALA A 133 -20.93 13.45 15.43
CA ALA A 133 -21.63 12.91 16.58
C ALA A 133 -22.92 12.27 16.05
N PRO A 134 -23.24 11.03 16.46
CA PRO A 134 -24.38 10.33 15.91
C PRO A 134 -25.59 11.22 16.12
N ILE A 135 -26.18 11.68 15.01
CA ILE A 135 -27.41 12.45 14.99
C ILE A 135 -28.40 11.62 15.81
N GLN A 136 -28.70 12.08 17.03
CA GLN A 136 -29.70 11.46 17.87
C GLN A 136 -30.97 11.39 17.02
N ARG A 137 -31.41 10.17 16.73
CA ARG A 137 -32.63 9.92 15.94
C ARG A 137 -33.77 10.64 16.64
N ARG A 138 -34.13 11.82 16.12
CA ARG A 138 -35.33 12.53 16.56
C ARG A 138 -36.50 11.56 16.47
N LYS A 139 -37.20 11.41 17.60
CA LYS A 139 -38.45 10.63 17.70
C LYS A 139 -39.35 10.97 16.52
N LYS A 140 -39.94 9.94 15.91
CA LYS A 140 -40.89 10.04 14.79
C LYS A 140 -41.88 11.18 15.06
N PRO A 141 -42.01 12.20 14.18
CA PRO A 141 -43.09 13.16 14.32
C PRO A 141 -44.41 12.43 14.01
N ALA A 142 -45.34 12.49 14.97
CA ALA A 142 -46.73 12.14 14.76
C ALA A 142 -47.28 12.90 13.54
N SER A 143 -47.98 12.16 12.66
CA SER A 143 -48.75 12.62 11.50
C SER A 143 -48.19 13.86 10.77
N GLN A 144 -47.47 13.62 9.67
CA GLN A 144 -47.24 14.67 8.67
C GLN A 144 -48.60 15.16 8.16
N LYS A 145 -49.10 16.30 8.68
CA LYS A 145 -50.16 17.07 8.03
C LYS A 145 -49.68 17.35 6.61
N LYS A 146 -50.39 16.82 5.60
CA LYS A 146 -50.12 17.06 4.18
C LYS A 146 -49.91 18.57 3.99
N ARG A 147 -48.68 18.97 3.66
CA ARG A 147 -48.39 20.36 3.28
C ARG A 147 -49.24 20.66 2.05
N ARG A 148 -50.20 21.59 2.18
CA ARG A 148 -50.90 22.17 1.02
C ARG A 148 -49.86 22.97 0.25
N PHE A 149 -49.30 22.37 -0.80
CA PHE A 149 -48.58 23.11 -1.81
C PHE A 149 -49.58 24.01 -2.55
N LYS A 150 -49.20 25.26 -2.81
CA LYS A 150 -50.05 26.20 -3.54
C LYS A 150 -50.09 25.77 -5.00
N SER A 151 -51.19 25.12 -5.40
CA SER A 151 -51.51 24.84 -6.79
C SER A 151 -51.72 26.17 -7.51
N HIS A 152 -50.94 26.43 -8.55
CA HIS A 152 -51.12 27.59 -9.42
C HIS A 152 -51.89 27.25 -10.71
N ASN A 153 -52.27 25.97 -10.89
CA ASN A 153 -52.84 25.45 -12.13
C ASN A 153 -54.20 24.79 -11.90
N ASP A 154 -55.10 25.45 -11.17
CA ASP A 154 -56.43 24.93 -10.84
C ASP A 154 -57.30 24.63 -12.08
N HIS A 155 -57.02 25.27 -13.21
CA HIS A 155 -57.72 25.03 -14.48
C HIS A 155 -57.36 23.69 -15.16
N LEU A 156 -56.33 22.98 -14.70
CA LEU A 156 -55.91 21.66 -15.22
C LEU A 156 -56.26 20.50 -14.27
N ALA A 157 -56.94 20.78 -13.15
CA ALA A 157 -57.22 19.79 -12.11
C ALA A 157 -58.06 18.59 -12.57
N GLY A 158 -58.82 18.71 -13.67
CA GLY A 158 -59.62 17.63 -14.25
C GLY A 158 -58.94 16.86 -15.39
N VAL A 159 -57.77 17.29 -15.85
CA VAL A 159 -57.01 16.66 -16.96
C VAL A 159 -55.81 15.88 -16.43
N LEU A 160 -55.23 16.33 -15.32
CA LEU A 160 -54.05 15.72 -14.72
C LEU A 160 -54.44 14.46 -13.93
N LYS A 161 -53.89 13.31 -14.35
CA LYS A 161 -54.03 12.04 -13.65
C LYS A 161 -53.00 11.97 -12.53
N ASP A 162 -53.45 11.90 -11.28
CA ASP A 162 -52.59 11.80 -10.10
C ASP A 162 -52.11 10.36 -9.92
N TYR A 163 -50.78 10.17 -9.85
CA TYR A 163 -50.13 8.87 -9.63
C TYR A 163 -49.43 8.79 -8.26
N SER A 164 -49.76 9.71 -7.34
CA SER A 164 -49.14 9.76 -6.00
C SER A 164 -49.45 8.56 -5.10
N ASP A 165 -50.41 7.71 -5.48
CA ASP A 165 -50.77 6.47 -4.77
C ASP A 165 -50.07 5.21 -5.33
N VAL A 166 -49.23 5.32 -6.37
CA VAL A 166 -48.44 4.18 -6.86
C VAL A 166 -47.21 4.01 -5.97
N VAL A 167 -47.39 3.28 -4.87
CA VAL A 167 -46.28 2.72 -4.10
C VAL A 167 -45.59 1.68 -4.99
N PRO A 168 -44.28 1.81 -5.33
CA PRO A 168 -43.58 0.74 -6.03
C PRO A 168 -43.49 -0.46 -5.09
N GLY A 169 -44.37 -1.44 -5.32
CA GLY A 169 -44.29 -2.75 -4.70
C GLY A 169 -42.95 -3.37 -5.04
N LYS A 170 -42.17 -3.69 -4.00
CA LYS A 170 -40.96 -4.49 -4.11
C LYS A 170 -41.31 -5.85 -4.73
N GLN A 171 -40.70 -6.14 -5.88
CA GLN A 171 -40.25 -7.50 -6.22
C GLN A 171 -38.73 -7.48 -6.28
#